data_AF-A0A956W6M5-F1
#
_entry.id   AF-A0A956W6M5-F1
#
_cell.length_a   1.000
_cell.length_b   1.000
_cell.length_c   1.000
_cell.angle_alpha   90.00
_cell.angle_beta   90.00
_cell.angle_gamma   90.00
#
_symmetry.space_group_name_H-M   'P 1'
#
loop_
_entity.id
_entity.type
_entity.pdbx_description
1 polymer ?
#
loop_
_entity_poly.entity_id
_entity_poly.type
_entity_poly.pdbx_seq_one_letter_code
_entity_poly.pdbx_strand_id
1 'polypeptide(L)'
;SLEGSNIEGEDDATVVVAEFSDFQCPFCQRWTLESLPTLRAELGDKVKLAFLHYPITAIHPNAGYASVAAICAGEQGAFWEMHDLLFARQGEWAALPVQ
;
A
#
# COMPACT_ATOMS: atom_id res chain seq x y z
N SER A 1 -14.88 -10.16 -1.80
CA SER A 1 -15.34 -8.88 -1.24
C SER A 1 -14.12 -7.97 -1.13
N LEU A 2 -14.25 -6.67 -1.40
CA LEU A 2 -13.20 -5.66 -1.12
C LEU A 2 -13.47 -4.95 0.23
N GLU A 3 -14.33 -5.55 1.04
CA GLU A 3 -14.65 -5.05 2.37
C GLU A 3 -13.40 -4.98 3.25
N GLY A 4 -13.20 -3.82 3.88
CA GLY A 4 -12.03 -3.54 4.71
C GLY A 4 -10.77 -3.11 3.95
N SER A 5 -10.78 -3.02 2.61
CA SER A 5 -9.67 -2.43 1.84
C SER A 5 -9.75 -0.91 1.82
N ASN A 6 -8.61 -0.23 1.80
CA ASN A 6 -8.56 1.19 1.49
C ASN A 6 -8.63 1.36 -0.04
N ILE A 7 -9.49 2.25 -0.53
CA ILE A 7 -9.73 2.44 -1.97
C ILE A 7 -9.38 3.88 -2.37
N GLU A 8 -8.64 4.04 -3.46
CA GLU A 8 -8.33 5.33 -4.10
C GLU A 8 -8.65 5.27 -5.59
N GLY A 9 -9.27 6.34 -6.11
CA GLY A 9 -9.72 6.46 -7.49
C GLY A 9 -11.21 6.83 -7.56
N GLU A 10 -11.69 7.16 -8.75
CA GLU A 10 -13.06 7.61 -8.96
C GLU A 10 -14.10 6.49 -8.70
N ASP A 11 -15.30 6.88 -8.28
CA ASP A 11 -16.39 5.93 -8.01
C ASP A 11 -16.85 5.18 -9.26
N ASP A 12 -16.74 5.81 -10.44
CA ASP A 12 -17.14 5.25 -11.74
C ASP A 12 -16.01 4.55 -12.50
N ALA A 13 -14.81 4.41 -11.90
CA ALA A 13 -13.69 3.73 -12.52
C ALA A 13 -14.08 2.29 -12.95
N THR A 14 -13.78 1.94 -14.20
CA THR A 14 -14.21 0.68 -14.82
C THR A 14 -13.26 -0.48 -14.56
N VAL A 15 -12.05 -0.19 -14.07
CA VAL A 15 -11.03 -1.17 -13.71
C VAL A 15 -10.72 -1.06 -12.22
N VAL A 16 -10.73 -2.21 -11.52
CA VAL A 16 -10.32 -2.30 -10.12
C VAL A 16 -9.06 -3.13 -10.02
N VAL A 17 -8.01 -2.55 -9.44
CA VAL A 17 -6.78 -3.26 -9.06
C VAL A 17 -6.88 -3.62 -7.60
N ALA A 18 -7.09 -4.91 -7.31
CA ALA A 18 -6.98 -5.43 -5.94
C ALA A 18 -5.51 -5.80 -5.67
N GLU A 19 -4.84 -5.00 -4.85
CA GLU A 19 -3.43 -5.18 -4.53
C GLU A 19 -3.28 -5.81 -3.14
N PHE A 20 -2.72 -7.01 -3.09
CA PHE A 20 -2.27 -7.61 -1.83
C PHE A 20 -0.81 -7.22 -1.62
N SER A 21 -0.56 -6.37 -0.62
CA SER A 21 0.73 -5.71 -0.47
C SER A 21 1.33 -5.88 0.92
N ASP A 22 2.65 -5.90 0.94
CA ASP A 22 3.48 -5.93 2.14
C ASP A 22 4.39 -4.69 2.09
N PHE A 23 4.23 -3.80 3.08
CA PHE A 23 4.98 -2.56 3.13
C PHE A 23 6.50 -2.74 3.18
N GLN A 24 7.01 -3.89 3.64
CA GLN A 24 8.45 -4.17 3.74
C GLN A 24 8.98 -4.95 2.53
N CYS A 25 8.10 -5.42 1.65
CA CYS A 25 8.50 -6.12 0.45
C CYS A 25 9.13 -5.15 -0.58
N PRO A 26 10.35 -5.43 -1.08
CA PRO A 26 11.01 -4.57 -2.07
C PRO A 26 10.30 -4.59 -3.44
N PHE A 27 9.55 -5.65 -3.76
CA PHE A 27 8.76 -5.70 -4.99
C PHE A 27 7.47 -4.87 -4.88
N CYS A 28 6.81 -4.87 -3.71
CA CYS A 28 5.67 -3.99 -3.43
C CYS A 28 6.09 -2.51 -3.47
N GLN A 29 7.26 -2.18 -2.93
CA GLN A 29 7.83 -0.85 -3.05
C GLN A 29 8.03 -0.46 -4.52
N ARG A 30 8.69 -1.31 -5.30
CA ARG A 30 8.92 -1.04 -6.73
C ARG A 30 7.63 -0.87 -7.51
N TRP A 31 6.64 -1.73 -7.25
CA TRP A 31 5.32 -1.59 -7.84
C TRP A 31 4.72 -0.21 -7.53
N THR A 32 4.75 0.21 -6.26
CA THR A 32 4.20 1.50 -5.82
C THR A 32 4.92 2.69 -6.44
N LEU A 33 6.26 2.64 -6.50
CA LEU A 33 7.07 3.78 -6.95
C LEU A 33 7.23 3.86 -8.47
N GLU A 34 7.10 2.75 -9.20
CA GLU A 34 7.41 2.70 -10.64
C GLU A 34 6.21 2.24 -11.49
N SER A 35 5.53 1.16 -11.09
CA SER A 35 4.48 0.54 -11.90
C SER A 35 3.13 1.23 -11.75
N LEU A 36 2.72 1.54 -10.51
CA LEU A 36 1.46 2.21 -10.22
C LEU A 36 1.36 3.60 -10.88
N PRO A 37 2.40 4.46 -10.87
CA PRO A 37 2.36 5.74 -11.58
C PRO A 37 2.20 5.57 -13.10
N THR A 38 2.87 4.56 -13.68
CA THR A 38 2.73 4.24 -15.11
C THR A 38 1.31 3.80 -15.43
N LEU A 39 0.73 2.91 -14.62
CA LEU A 39 -0.65 2.47 -14.78
C LEU A 39 -1.65 3.64 -14.69
N ARG A 40 -1.46 4.53 -13.71
CA ARG A 40 -2.29 5.74 -13.54
C ARG A 40 -2.13 6.70 -14.73
N ALA A 41 -0.93 6.84 -15.28
CA ALA A 41 -0.71 7.67 -16.47
C ALA A 41 -1.43 7.13 -17.71
N GLU A 42 -1.52 5.80 -17.87
CA GLU A 42 -2.16 5.18 -19.03
C GLU A 42 -3.69 5.11 -18.92
N LEU A 43 -4.20 4.82 -17.72
CA LEU A 43 -5.64 4.60 -17.51
C LEU A 43 -6.37 5.82 -16.96
N GLY A 44 -5.66 6.75 -16.33
CA GLY A 44 -6.23 7.92 -15.66
C GLY A 44 -7.32 7.51 -14.65
N ASP A 45 -8.44 8.20 -14.70
CA ASP A 45 -9.57 8.02 -13.79
C ASP A 45 -10.32 6.68 -13.97
N LYS A 46 -9.94 5.87 -14.97
CA LYS A 46 -10.57 4.57 -15.23
C LYS A 46 -10.10 3.47 -14.28
N VAL A 47 -9.07 3.72 -13.47
CA VAL A 47 -8.55 2.75 -12.52
C VAL A 47 -8.79 3.21 -11.08
N LYS A 48 -9.32 2.32 -10.25
CA LYS A 48 -9.27 2.46 -8.79
C LYS A 48 -8.42 1.35 -8.18
N LEU A 49 -7.65 1.71 -7.16
CA LEU A 49 -6.79 0.82 -6.40
C LEU A 49 -7.49 0.45 -5.11
N ALA A 50 -7.58 -0.85 -4.82
CA ALA A 50 -8.02 -1.38 -3.53
C ALA A 50 -6.81 -2.05 -2.86
N PHE A 51 -6.32 -1.46 -1.77
CA PHE A 51 -5.17 -1.95 -1.02
C PHE A 51 -5.60 -2.94 0.06
N LEU A 52 -5.03 -4.15 0.01
CA LEU A 52 -5.23 -5.21 0.99
C LEU A 52 -3.91 -5.54 1.68
N HIS A 53 -3.90 -5.44 3.00
CA HIS A 53 -2.72 -5.79 3.80
C HIS A 53 -2.43 -7.29 3.71
N TYR A 54 -1.20 -7.63 3.33
CA TYR A 54 -0.71 -9.01 3.29
C TYR A 54 0.73 -9.10 3.84
N PRO A 55 0.93 -8.83 5.14
CA PRO A 55 2.27 -8.82 5.73
C PRO A 55 2.87 -10.24 5.82
N ILE A 56 3.97 -10.48 5.13
CA ILE A 56 4.68 -11.77 5.09
C ILE A 56 5.72 -11.80 6.21
N THR A 57 5.24 -11.82 7.45
CA THR A 57 6.06 -11.66 8.67
C THR A 57 7.16 -12.70 8.85
N ALA A 58 7.05 -13.86 8.18
CA ALA A 58 8.08 -14.90 8.18
C ALA A 58 9.43 -14.43 7.57
N ILE A 59 9.40 -13.47 6.64
CA ILE A 59 10.59 -12.93 5.97
C ILE A 59 10.69 -11.40 6.06
N HIS A 60 9.60 -10.73 6.44
CA HIS A 60 9.51 -9.29 6.61
C HIS A 60 9.01 -8.96 8.03
N PRO A 61 9.90 -9.00 9.04
CA PRO A 61 9.45 -9.00 10.43
C PRO A 61 8.82 -7.68 10.90
N ASN A 62 9.06 -6.56 10.20
CA ASN A 62 8.44 -5.26 10.46
C ASN A 62 7.15 -5.02 9.63
N ALA A 63 6.79 -5.91 8.70
CA ALA A 63 5.61 -5.75 7.83
C ALA A 63 4.29 -5.65 8.60
N GLY A 64 4.17 -6.40 9.69
CA GLY A 64 3.00 -6.36 10.57
C GLY A 64 2.85 -4.98 11.24
N TYR A 65 3.94 -4.46 11.81
CA TYR A 65 3.94 -3.13 12.44
C TYR A 65 3.67 -2.01 11.44
N ALA A 66 4.25 -2.08 10.24
CA ALA A 66 3.95 -1.14 9.16
C ALA A 66 2.47 -1.18 8.73
N SER A 67 1.89 -2.38 8.65
CA SER A 67 0.46 -2.54 8.35
C SER A 67 -0.42 -1.91 9.43
N VAL A 68 -0.11 -2.12 10.72
CA VAL A 68 -0.81 -1.49 11.83
C VAL A 68 -0.68 0.04 11.76
N ALA A 69 0.51 0.57 11.47
CA ALA A 69 0.72 2.01 11.35
C ALA A 69 -0.17 2.63 10.24
N ALA A 70 -0.26 1.98 9.08
CA ALA A 70 -1.14 2.40 7.99
C ALA A 70 -2.62 2.28 8.35
N ILE A 71 -3.05 1.22 9.04
CA ILE A 71 -4.43 1.09 9.54
C ILE A 71 -4.77 2.22 10.51
N CYS A 72 -3.93 2.49 11.50
CA CYS A 72 -4.13 3.59 12.45
C CYS A 72 -4.16 4.95 11.76
N ALA A 73 -3.38 5.16 10.70
CA ALA A 73 -3.46 6.38 9.89
C ALA A 73 -4.77 6.44 9.10
N GLY A 74 -5.27 5.31 8.58
CA GLY A 74 -6.56 5.21 7.92
C GLY A 74 -7.74 5.54 8.84
N GLU A 75 -7.71 5.11 10.10
CA GLU A 75 -8.70 5.53 11.12
C GLU A 75 -8.72 7.05 11.36
N GLN A 76 -7.63 7.74 11.01
CA GLN A 76 -7.47 9.19 11.07
C GLN A 76 -7.71 9.88 9.71
N GLY A 77 -8.13 9.13 8.69
CA GLY A 77 -8.37 9.66 7.34
C GLY A 77 -7.09 9.91 6.52
N ALA A 78 -5.96 9.35 6.92
CA ALA A 78 -4.64 9.59 6.32
C ALA A 78 -3.94 8.28 5.86
N PHE A 79 -4.73 7.32 5.38
CA PHE A 79 -4.19 6.02 4.95
C PHE A 79 -3.16 6.17 3.82
N TRP A 80 -3.51 6.91 2.76
CA TRP A 80 -2.68 7.01 1.55
C TRP A 80 -1.40 7.80 1.79
N GLU A 81 -1.46 8.82 2.64
CA GLU A 81 -0.27 9.55 3.10
C GLU A 81 0.69 8.63 3.86
N MET A 82 0.18 7.77 4.75
CA MET A 82 1.02 6.80 5.45
C MET A 82 1.52 5.69 4.53
N HIS A 83 0.68 5.19 3.62
CA HIS A 83 1.04 4.22 2.59
C HIS A 83 2.25 4.71 1.78
N ASP A 84 2.17 5.93 1.27
CA ASP A 84 3.21 6.53 0.45
C ASP A 84 4.49 6.77 1.27
N LEU A 85 4.36 7.25 2.51
CA LEU A 85 5.50 7.43 3.41
C LEU A 85 6.22 6.12 3.74
N LEU A 86 5.47 5.05 4.01
CA LEU A 86 6.03 3.73 4.31
C LEU A 86 6.82 3.20 3.11
N PHE A 87 6.30 3.29 1.89
CA PHE A 87 7.05 2.87 0.71
C PHE A 87 8.22 3.79 0.37
N ALA A 88 8.06 5.11 0.47
CA ALA A 88 9.12 6.07 0.19
C ALA A 88 10.32 5.91 1.14
N ARG A 89 10.05 5.55 2.41
CA ARG A 89 11.07 5.40 3.45
C ARG A 89 11.35 3.96 3.86
N GLN A 90 10.98 2.97 3.03
CA GLN A 90 11.13 1.55 3.35
C GLN A 90 12.52 1.21 3.90
N GLY A 91 13.58 1.73 3.26
CA GLY A 91 14.95 1.48 3.71
C GLY A 91 15.30 2.03 5.10
N GLU A 92 14.60 3.06 5.58
CA GLU A 92 14.84 3.66 6.90
C GLU A 92 14.24 2.80 8.02
N TRP A 93 13.03 2.29 7.82
CA TRP A 93 12.30 1.58 8.89
C TRP A 93 12.38 0.05 8.77
N ALA A 94 12.60 -0.51 7.58
CA ALA A 94 12.63 -1.97 7.38
C ALA A 94 13.76 -2.66 8.15
N ALA A 95 14.88 -1.96 8.37
CA ALA A 95 16.05 -2.45 9.10
C ALA A 95 15.99 -2.19 10.61
N LEU A 96 14.94 -1.53 11.12
CA LEU A 96 14.81 -1.28 12.54
C LEU A 96 14.70 -2.62 13.31
N PRO A 97 15.26 -2.69 14.53
CA PRO A 97 15.05 -3.83 15.41
C PRO A 97 13.56 -4.06 15.61
N VAL A 98 13.14 -5.30 15.41
CA VAL A 98 11.77 -5.75 15.67
C VAL A 98 11.50 -5.56 17.16
N GLN A 99 10.43 -4.83 17.49
CA GLN A 99 9.96 -4.69 18.87
C GLN A 99 9.34 -5.98 19.39
#